data_AF-A0A0R3PQX0-F1
#
_entry.id   AF-A0A0R3PQX0-F1
#
_cell.length_a   1.000
_cell.length_b   1.000
_cell.length_c   1.000
_cell.angle_alpha   90.00
_cell.angle_beta   90.00
_cell.angle_gamma   90.00
#
_symmetry.space_group_name_H-M   'P 1'
#
loop_
_entity.id
_entity.type
_entity.pdbx_description
1 polymer ?
#
loop_
_entity_poly.entity_id
_entity_poly.type
_entity_poly.pdbx_seq_one_letter_code
_entity_poly.pdbx_strand_id
1 'polypeptide(L)'
;MDKISLNSSSTQEQRMLLEDIEAIIGQLVQRGENVDNQHMYQKLLSKFPVGIQRKALHKKITPPDEPFTMQQRLKYFEEVITSEELICRQTSSTPPRDTVSFNNKVKHWKS
;
A
#
# COMPACT_ATOMS: atom_id res chain seq x y z
N MET A 1 20.32 14.99 12.64
CA MET A 1 19.87 15.15 11.24
C MET A 1 19.02 13.95 10.91
N ASP A 2 17.73 14.09 11.14
CA ASP A 2 16.74 13.09 10.78
C ASP A 2 16.70 12.99 9.27
N LYS A 3 17.10 11.83 8.76
CA LYS A 3 17.02 11.48 7.35
C LYS A 3 15.55 11.23 7.05
N ILE A 4 14.78 12.30 6.90
CA ILE A 4 13.38 12.25 6.46
C ILE A 4 13.44 11.63 5.06
N SER A 5 13.10 10.34 5.03
CA SER A 5 13.04 9.56 3.82
C SER A 5 12.03 10.24 2.91
N LEU A 6 12.54 10.93 1.88
CA LEU A 6 11.80 11.49 0.74
C LEU A 6 11.25 10.37 -0.13
N ASN A 7 10.56 9.43 0.50
CA ASN A 7 9.78 8.41 -0.14
C ASN A 7 8.43 9.07 -0.25
N SER A 8 8.14 9.63 -1.40
CA SER A 8 6.86 10.20 -1.75
C SER A 8 5.78 9.11 -1.48
N SER A 9 5.15 9.20 -0.31
CA SER A 9 4.38 8.12 0.33
C SER A 9 2.89 8.24 0.05
N SER A 10 2.48 9.09 -0.89
CA SER A 10 1.07 9.21 -1.20
C SER A 10 0.61 7.96 -1.94
N THR A 11 -0.62 7.54 -1.69
CA THR A 11 -1.21 6.39 -2.39
C THR A 11 -1.30 6.63 -3.90
N GLN A 12 -1.43 7.89 -4.32
CA GLN A 12 -1.44 8.29 -5.73
C GLN A 12 -0.09 8.04 -6.43
N GLU A 13 1.03 8.32 -5.78
CA GLU A 13 2.35 8.03 -6.36
C GLU A 13 2.60 6.53 -6.49
N GLN A 14 2.10 5.74 -5.53
CA GLN A 14 2.16 4.28 -5.60
C GLN A 14 1.31 3.72 -6.75
N ARG A 15 0.15 4.33 -7.01
CA ARG A 15 -0.71 4.01 -8.16
C ARG A 15 0.01 4.24 -9.49
N MET A 16 0.56 5.44 -9.69
CA MET A 16 1.32 5.75 -10.92
C MET A 16 2.52 4.82 -11.10
N LEU A 17 3.24 4.53 -10.01
CA LEU A 17 4.37 3.59 -10.04
C LEU A 17 3.94 2.19 -10.48
N LEU A 18 2.78 1.70 -10.02
CA LEU A 18 2.27 0.40 -10.44
C LEU A 18 1.96 0.39 -11.94
N GLU A 19 1.26 1.41 -12.44
CA GLU A 19 0.92 1.56 -13.87
C GLU A 19 2.18 1.57 -14.76
N ASP A 20 3.21 2.32 -14.35
CA ASP A 20 4.49 2.36 -15.05
C ASP A 20 5.16 0.97 -15.10
N ILE A 21 5.15 0.24 -13.98
CA ILE A 21 5.75 -1.09 -13.90
C ILE A 21 4.95 -2.10 -14.73
N GLU A 22 3.62 -2.03 -14.74
CA GLU A 22 2.78 -2.86 -15.60
C GLU A 22 3.10 -2.63 -17.08
N ALA A 23 3.26 -1.37 -17.50
CA ALA A 23 3.65 -1.03 -18.85
C ALA A 23 5.04 -1.59 -19.21
N ILE A 24 6.03 -1.45 -18.31
CA ILE A 24 7.39 -2.00 -18.51
C ILE A 24 7.34 -3.53 -18.61
N ILE A 25 6.60 -4.21 -17.73
CA ILE A 25 6.46 -5.67 -17.76
C ILE A 25 5.79 -6.11 -19.08
N GLY A 26 4.76 -5.39 -19.52
CA GLY A 26 4.12 -5.65 -20.81
C GLY A 26 5.10 -5.54 -21.98
N GLN A 27 5.97 -4.53 -21.98
CA GLN A 27 7.01 -4.37 -23.01
C GLN A 27 8.06 -5.49 -22.97
N LEU A 28 8.47 -5.94 -21.77
CA LEU A 28 9.41 -7.05 -21.61
C LEU A 28 8.82 -8.36 -22.16
N VAL A 29 7.56 -8.64 -21.84
CA VAL A 29 6.84 -9.82 -22.37
C VAL A 29 6.75 -9.77 -23.89
N GLN A 30 6.43 -8.60 -24.47
CA GLN A 30 6.39 -8.42 -25.93
C GLN A 30 7.74 -8.67 -26.61
N ARG A 31 8.86 -8.46 -25.89
CA ARG A 31 10.22 -8.74 -26.37
C ARG A 31 10.66 -10.19 -26.15
N GLY A 32 9.80 -11.02 -25.57
CA GLY A 32 10.11 -12.42 -25.26
C GLY A 32 10.94 -12.61 -23.99
N GLU A 33 11.06 -11.59 -23.13
CA GLU A 33 11.78 -11.70 -21.87
C GLU A 33 11.00 -12.53 -20.85
N ASN A 34 11.70 -13.37 -20.09
CA ASN A 34 11.09 -14.11 -18.99
C ASN A 34 10.90 -13.18 -17.78
N VAL A 35 9.67 -12.71 -17.58
CA VAL A 35 9.31 -11.88 -16.43
C VAL A 35 8.87 -12.70 -15.21
N ASP A 36 8.41 -13.94 -15.43
CA ASP A 36 7.81 -14.84 -14.43
C ASP A 36 8.88 -15.55 -13.59
N ASN A 37 9.77 -14.77 -12.99
CA ASN A 37 10.83 -15.29 -12.14
C ASN A 37 10.91 -14.56 -10.79
N GLN A 38 11.47 -15.27 -9.82
CA GLN A 38 11.56 -14.77 -8.44
C GLN A 38 12.39 -13.49 -8.34
N HIS A 39 13.44 -13.32 -9.15
CA HIS A 39 14.28 -12.12 -9.12
C HIS A 39 13.50 -10.88 -9.55
N MET A 40 12.73 -10.97 -10.64
CA MET A 40 11.85 -9.90 -11.12
C MET A 40 10.80 -9.53 -10.06
N TYR A 41 10.23 -10.52 -9.38
CA TYR A 41 9.29 -10.27 -8.31
C TYR A 41 9.93 -9.56 -7.09
N GLN A 42 11.14 -9.95 -6.69
CA GLN A 42 11.87 -9.25 -5.63
C GLN A 42 12.18 -7.80 -6.01
N LYS A 43 12.53 -7.58 -7.29
CA LYS A 43 12.76 -6.24 -7.82
C LYS A 43 11.48 -5.40 -7.79
N LEU A 44 10.33 -5.96 -8.18
CA LEU A 44 9.02 -5.32 -8.05
C LEU A 44 8.73 -4.92 -6.59
N LEU A 45 8.84 -5.88 -5.66
CA LEU A 45 8.59 -5.65 -4.23
C LEU A 45 9.44 -4.49 -3.70
N SER A 46 10.72 -4.44 -4.05
CA SER A 46 11.65 -3.42 -3.57
C SER A 46 11.28 -1.98 -3.96
N LYS A 47 10.38 -1.78 -4.94
CA LYS A 47 9.94 -0.45 -5.39
C LYS A 47 8.86 0.17 -4.51
N PHE A 48 8.14 -0.64 -3.74
CA PHE A 48 7.04 -0.14 -2.91
C PHE A 48 7.48 0.08 -1.47
N PRO A 49 6.79 0.96 -0.70
CA PRO A 49 7.03 1.09 0.73
C PRO A 49 6.74 -0.22 1.50
N VAL A 50 7.40 -0.40 2.64
CA VAL A 50 7.32 -1.63 3.46
C VAL A 50 5.88 -2.01 3.81
N GLY A 51 4.99 -1.04 4.05
CA GLY A 51 3.58 -1.30 4.32
C GLY A 51 2.87 -2.04 3.19
N ILE A 52 3.09 -1.63 1.94
CA ILE A 52 2.53 -2.24 0.74
C ILE A 52 3.18 -3.60 0.48
N GLN A 53 4.52 -3.68 0.62
CA GLN A 53 5.24 -4.95 0.47
C GLN A 53 4.66 -6.04 1.38
N ARG A 54 4.47 -5.73 2.67
CA ARG A 54 3.91 -6.67 3.64
C ARG A 54 2.49 -7.08 3.28
N LYS A 55 1.63 -6.13 2.88
CA LYS A 55 0.24 -6.41 2.48
C LYS A 55 0.17 -7.29 1.22
N ALA A 56 0.99 -6.99 0.21
CA ALA A 56 1.08 -7.78 -1.02
C ALA A 56 1.61 -9.20 -0.76
N LEU A 57 2.57 -9.36 0.17
CA LEU A 57 3.06 -10.67 0.60
C LEU A 57 2.02 -11.44 1.44
N HIS A 58 1.25 -10.76 2.28
CA HIS A 58 0.18 -11.39 3.07
C HIS A 58 -0.96 -11.92 2.20
N LYS A 59 -1.22 -11.29 1.04
CA LYS A 59 -2.17 -11.81 0.05
C LYS A 59 -1.74 -13.12 -0.60
N LYS A 60 -0.49 -13.54 -0.40
CA LYS A 60 0.09 -14.77 -0.91
C LYS A 60 -0.37 -16.02 -0.15
N ILE A 61 -1.68 -16.13 0.15
CA ILE A 61 -2.31 -17.41 0.48
C ILE A 61 -2.59 -18.09 -0.86
N THR A 62 -1.50 -18.44 -1.55
CA THR A 62 -1.55 -19.02 -2.89
C THR A 62 -2.07 -20.47 -2.78
N PRO A 63 -3.12 -20.86 -3.52
CA PRO A 63 -3.48 -22.27 -3.66
C PRO A 63 -2.29 -23.05 -4.23
N PRO A 64 -2.07 -24.32 -3.85
CA PRO A 64 -0.91 -25.09 -4.31
C PRO A 64 -0.73 -25.15 -5.84
N ASP A 65 -1.83 -25.03 -6.58
CA ASP A 65 -1.88 -25.20 -8.04
C ASP A 65 -1.80 -23.90 -8.84
N GLU A 66 -1.65 -22.73 -8.21
CA GLU A 66 -1.63 -21.47 -8.95
C GLU A 66 -0.22 -21.12 -9.46
N PRO A 67 -0.05 -20.89 -10.77
CA PRO A 67 1.26 -20.60 -11.35
C PRO A 67 1.85 -19.28 -10.82
N PHE A 68 3.16 -19.28 -10.63
CA PHE A 68 3.91 -18.07 -10.29
C PHE A 68 4.00 -17.16 -11.53
N THR A 69 3.06 -16.23 -11.71
CA THR A 69 3.09 -15.26 -12.81
C THR A 69 3.21 -13.83 -12.30
N MET A 70 3.91 -12.98 -13.05
CA MET A 70 4.04 -11.57 -12.71
C MET A 70 2.72 -10.83 -12.80
N GLN A 71 1.83 -11.22 -13.72
CA GLN A 71 0.48 -10.66 -13.78
C GLN A 71 -0.29 -10.88 -12.47
N GLN A 72 -0.19 -12.08 -11.88
CA GLN A 72 -0.85 -12.36 -10.60
C GLN A 72 -0.22 -11.56 -9.46
N ARG A 73 1.09 -11.33 -9.49
CA ARG A 73 1.76 -10.47 -8.50
C ARG A 73 1.33 -9.03 -8.62
N LEU A 74 1.29 -8.48 -9.82
CA LEU A 74 0.83 -7.11 -10.10
C LEU A 74 -0.61 -6.91 -9.62
N LYS A 75 -1.49 -7.89 -9.87
CA LYS A 75 -2.86 -7.89 -9.35
C LYS A 75 -2.93 -7.78 -7.82
N TYR A 76 -2.03 -8.43 -7.08
CA TYR A 76 -2.01 -8.27 -5.62
C TYR A 76 -1.61 -6.85 -5.19
N PHE A 77 -0.68 -6.21 -5.89
CA PHE A 77 -0.34 -4.80 -5.63
C PHE A 77 -1.51 -3.88 -5.96
N GLU A 78 -2.16 -4.10 -7.11
CA GLU A 78 -3.35 -3.36 -7.55
C GLU A 78 -4.44 -3.36 -6.46
N GLU A 79 -4.77 -4.54 -5.96
CA GLU A 79 -5.80 -4.67 -4.93
C GLU A 79 -5.36 -4.07 -3.57
N VAL A 80 -4.07 -4.14 -3.22
CA VAL A 80 -3.55 -3.53 -1.98
C VAL A 80 -3.62 -2.01 -2.09
N ILE A 81 -3.13 -1.42 -3.17
CA ILE A 81 -3.15 0.03 -3.39
C ILE A 81 -4.58 0.53 -3.41
N THR A 82 -5.48 -0.14 -4.13
CA THR A 82 -6.92 0.19 -4.15
C THR A 82 -7.52 0.16 -2.74
N SER A 83 -7.16 -0.83 -1.92
CA SER A 83 -7.62 -0.91 -0.52
C SER A 83 -7.11 0.27 0.30
N GLU A 84 -5.84 0.66 0.16
CA GLU A 84 -5.29 1.83 0.85
C GLU A 84 -5.96 3.13 0.41
N GLU A 85 -6.25 3.29 -0.89
CA GLU A 85 -6.97 4.48 -1.41
C GLU A 85 -8.36 4.59 -0.78
N LEU A 86 -9.09 3.47 -0.68
CA LEU A 86 -10.40 3.43 -0.05
C LEU A 86 -10.32 3.77 1.45
N ILE A 87 -9.35 3.21 2.16
CA ILE A 87 -9.11 3.51 3.58
C ILE A 87 -8.80 4.99 3.76
N CYS A 88 -7.92 5.58 2.94
CA CYS A 88 -7.60 7.00 2.98
C CYS A 88 -8.85 7.87 2.77
N ARG A 89 -9.72 7.54 1.82
CA ARG A 89 -10.99 8.27 1.59
C ARG A 89 -11.96 8.19 2.77
N GLN A 90 -12.07 7.02 3.40
CA GLN A 90 -12.99 6.81 4.54
C GLN A 90 -12.47 7.45 5.83
N THR A 91 -11.18 7.30 6.12
CA THR A 91 -10.56 7.82 7.34
C THR A 91 -10.35 9.33 7.30
N SER A 92 -10.11 9.93 6.13
CA SER A 92 -10.09 11.40 5.97
C SER A 92 -11.46 12.06 6.16
N SER A 93 -12.54 11.30 5.99
CA SER A 93 -13.92 11.79 6.18
C SER A 93 -14.44 11.61 7.61
N THR A 94 -13.67 11.00 8.51
CA THR A 94 -14.10 10.77 9.90
C THR A 94 -13.61 11.91 10.77
N PRO A 95 -14.49 12.72 11.41
CA PRO A 95 -14.06 13.71 12.39
C PRO A 95 -13.33 13.00 13.54
N PRO A 96 -12.32 13.63 14.18
CA PRO A 96 -11.71 13.07 15.38
C PRO A 96 -12.79 12.82 16.43
N ARG A 97 -13.10 11.56 16.73
CA ARG A 97 -13.82 11.22 17.96
C ARG A 97 -12.83 11.43 19.10
N ASP A 98 -12.72 12.65 19.59
CA ASP A 98 -12.25 12.98 20.94
C ASP A 98 -12.43 14.47 21.23
N THR A 99 -13.67 14.87 21.47
CA THR A 99 -13.95 15.97 22.42
C THR A 99 -15.18 15.61 23.23
N VAL A 100 -15.11 14.55 24.04
CA VAL A 100 -15.95 14.50 25.24
C VAL A 100 -15.28 15.41 26.27
N SER A 101 -15.60 16.70 26.20
CA SER A 101 -15.25 17.66 27.24
C SER A 101 -16.06 17.34 28.49
N PHE A 102 -15.52 16.53 29.40
CA PHE A 102 -16.05 16.42 30.76
C PHE A 102 -15.81 17.74 31.49
N ASN A 103 -16.78 18.65 31.38
CA ASN A 103 -16.75 19.93 32.07
C ASN A 103 -17.13 19.70 33.54
N ASN A 104 -16.15 19.25 34.35
CA ASN A 104 -16.36 19.04 35.77
C ASN A 104 -16.32 20.40 36.49
N LYS A 105 -17.47 21.08 36.59
CA LYS A 105 -17.61 22.28 37.44
C LYS A 105 -17.57 21.86 38.91
N VAL A 106 -16.37 21.79 39.48
CA VAL A 106 -16.15 21.66 40.92
C VAL A 106 -16.66 22.93 41.60
N LYS A 107 -17.84 22.83 42.21
CA LYS A 107 -18.43 23.90 43.03
C LYS A 107 -17.50 24.16 44.23
N HIS A 108 -16.89 25.33 44.26
CA HIS A 108 -16.21 25.85 45.45
C HIS A 108 -17.26 26.10 46.55
N TRP A 109 -17.13 25.44 47.69
CA TRP A 109 -17.79 25.88 48.92
C TRP A 109 -16.84 26.84 49.63
N LYS A 110 -17.31 28.08 49.83
CA LYS A 110 -16.63 29.08 50.65
C LYS A 110 -16.82 28.75 52.13
N SER A 111 -15.76 29.07 52.88
CA SER A 111 -15.53 28.91 54.32
C SER A 111 -16.66 29.36 55.23
#